data_AF-A0A1D2UEY0-F1
#
_entry.id   AF-A0A1D2UEY0-F1
#
_cell.length_a   1.000
_cell.length_b   1.000
_cell.length_c   1.000
_cell.angle_alpha   90.00
_cell.angle_beta   90.00
_cell.angle_gamma   90.00
#
_symmetry.space_group_name_H-M   'P 1'
#
loop_
_entity.id
_entity.type
_entity.pdbx_description
1 polymer ?
#
loop_
_entity_poly.entity_id
_entity_poly.type
_entity_poly.pdbx_seq_one_letter_code
_entity_poly.pdbx_strand_id
1 'polypeptide(L)' 'MRALIGTDGQIYKLRLLSVPDSDLAIAALTAVRQWTFKPYLMNGEPVPIGVKIEVDFTMSN' A
#
# COMPACT_ATOMS: atom_id res chain seq x y z
N MET A 1 5.58 0.18 -5.03
CA MET A 1 4.62 -0.95 -4.97
C MET A 1 3.26 -0.50 -5.49
N ARG A 2 2.37 -1.41 -5.89
CA ARG A 2 0.98 -1.07 -6.29
C ARG A 2 -0.02 -1.77 -5.38
N ALA A 3 -0.94 -1.02 -4.80
CA ALA A 3 -1.98 -1.52 -3.91
C ALA A 3 -3.37 -1.24 -4.48
N LEU A 4 -4.32 -2.12 -4.20
CA LEU A 4 -5.75 -1.91 -4.46
C LEU A 4 -6.44 -1.69 -3.12
N ILE A 5 -6.92 -0.47 -2.90
CA ILE A 5 -7.69 -0.11 -1.72
C ILE A 5 -9.17 -0.27 -2.08
N GLY A 6 -9.90 -1.03 -1.29
CA GLY A 6 -11.34 -1.23 -1.50
C GLY A 6 -12.19 -0.14 -0.89
N THR A 7 -13.50 -0.33 -0.99
CA THR A 7 -14.51 0.63 -0.54
C THR A 7 -14.62 0.73 0.98
N ASP A 8 -14.03 -0.23 1.70
CA ASP A 8 -13.90 -0.28 3.15
C ASP A 8 -12.56 0.32 3.65
N GLY A 9 -11.67 0.72 2.74
CA GLY A 9 -10.36 1.27 3.08
C GLY A 9 -9.28 0.22 3.32
N GLN A 10 -9.62 -1.06 3.18
CA GLN A 10 -8.65 -2.16 3.32
C GLN A 10 -7.89 -2.40 2.02
N ILE A 11 -6.68 -2.93 2.16
CA ILE A 11 -5.81 -3.30 1.05
C ILE A 11 -6.16 -4.73 0.60
N TYR A 12 -6.79 -4.87 -0.56
CA TYR A 12 -7.18 -6.18 -1.10
C TYR A 12 -6.07 -6.85 -1.91
N LYS A 13 -5.29 -6.06 -2.64
CA LYS A 13 -4.18 -6.57 -3.45
C LYS A 13 -2.97 -5.69 -3.25
N LEU A 14 -1.83 -6.31 -2.99
CA LEU A 14 -0.55 -5.64 -2.91
C LEU A 14 0.42 -6.36 -3.85
N ARG A 15 0.93 -5.63 -4.83
CA ARG A 15 1.92 -6.14 -5.78
C ARG A 15 3.21 -5.34 -5.64
N LEU A 16 4.29 -6.04 -5.35
CA LEU A 16 5.63 -5.50 -5.40
C LEU A 16 6.02 -5.28 -6.86
N LEU A 17 6.60 -4.12 -7.19
CA LEU A 17 7.02 -3.80 -8.56
C LEU A 17 8.53 -4.01 -8.72
N SER A 18 9.33 -3.43 -7.83
CA SER A 18 10.78 -3.64 -7.74
C SER A 18 11.23 -3.19 -6.35
N VAL A 19 12.14 -3.95 -5.75
CA VAL A 19 12.84 -3.60 -4.51
C VAL A 19 14.26 -4.15 -4.64
N PRO A 20 15.29 -3.37 -4.24
CA PRO A 20 16.68 -3.80 -4.36
C PRO A 20 17.06 -4.96 -3.42
N ASP A 21 16.32 -5.15 -2.33
CA ASP A 21 16.59 -6.15 -1.30
C ASP A 21 15.28 -6.88 -0.89
N SER A 22 15.36 -8.20 -0.74
CA SER A 22 14.21 -9.05 -0.41
C SER A 22 13.74 -8.89 1.05
N ASP A 23 14.64 -8.63 1.99
CA ASP A 23 14.30 -8.42 3.40
C ASP A 23 13.59 -7.08 3.59
N LEU A 24 14.07 -6.03 2.90
CA LEU A 24 13.37 -4.73 2.85
C LEU A 24 11.98 -4.87 2.21
N ALA A 25 11.84 -5.73 1.19
CA ALA A 25 10.54 -6.00 0.57
C ALA A 25 9.55 -6.61 1.56
N ILE A 26 9.98 -7.60 2.36
CA ILE A 26 9.15 -8.24 3.39
C ILE A 26 8.78 -7.24 4.47
N ALA A 27 9.73 -6.43 4.93
CA ALA A 27 9.49 -5.38 5.93
C ALA A 27 8.45 -4.35 5.43
N ALA A 28 8.62 -3.83 4.20
CA ALA A 28 7.67 -2.92 3.57
C ALA A 28 6.28 -3.55 3.43
N LEU A 29 6.20 -4.80 2.97
CA LEU A 29 4.94 -5.51 2.79
C LEU A 29 4.20 -5.67 4.13
N THR A 30 4.94 -6.01 5.18
CA THR A 30 4.40 -6.22 6.52
C THR A 30 3.88 -4.91 7.12
N ALA A 31 4.65 -3.82 6.98
CA ALA A 31 4.24 -2.49 7.43
C ALA A 31 2.99 -2.00 6.70
N VAL A 32 2.98 -2.09 5.37
CA VAL A 32 1.85 -1.60 4.55
C VAL A 32 0.58 -2.42 4.78
N ARG A 33 0.69 -3.73 5.06
CA ARG A 33 -0.49 -4.57 5.39
C ARG A 33 -1.20 -4.13 6.66
N GLN A 34 -0.53 -3.43 7.57
CA GLN A 34 -1.14 -2.94 8.81
C GLN A 34 -1.84 -1.59 8.62
N TRP A 35 -1.71 -0.96 7.45
CA TRP A 35 -2.32 0.32 7.18
C TRP A 35 -3.78 0.17 6.75
N THR A 36 -4.65 0.94 7.40
CA THR A 36 -6.03 1.14 6.98
C THR A 36 -6.13 2.52 6.33
N PHE A 37 -6.56 2.54 5.06
CA PHE A 37 -6.72 3.79 4.31
C PHE A 37 -8.15 4.31 4.44
N LYS A 38 -8.33 5.62 4.24
CA LYS A 38 -9.68 6.15 4.06
C LYS A 38 -10.17 5.78 2.65
N PRO A 39 -11.38 5.19 2.52
CA PRO A 39 -11.94 4.89 1.20
C PRO A 39 -12.02 6.15 0.34
N TYR A 40 -11.69 6.00 -0.93
CA TYR A 40 -11.87 7.09 -1.87
C TYR A 40 -13.35 7.18 -2.25
N LEU A 41 -13.95 8.35 -2.09
CA LEU A 41 -15.34 8.61 -2.44
C LEU A 41 -15.39 9.29 -3.81
N MET A 42 -16.07 8.68 -4.76
CA MET A 42 -16.38 9.29 -6.05
C MET A 42 -17.88 9.53 -6.12
N ASN A 43 -18.30 10.78 -6.28
CA ASN A 43 -19.70 11.21 -6.22
C ASN A 43 -20.45 10.79 -4.93
N GLY A 44 -19.72 10.70 -3.80
CA GLY A 44 -20.27 10.29 -2.51
C GLY A 44 -20.30 8.78 -2.27
N GLU A 45 -19.98 7.97 -3.27
CA GLU A 45 -19.91 6.51 -3.15
C GLU A 45 -18.46 6.04 -3.01
N PRO A 46 -18.16 5.11 -2.09
CA PRO A 46 -16.83 4.55 -1.98
C PRO A 46 -16.52 3.69 -3.19
N VAL A 47 -15.39 3.95 -3.84
CA VAL A 47 -14.93 3.23 -5.02
C VAL A 47 -13.55 2.61 -4.80
N PRO A 48 -13.30 1.40 -5.32
CA PRO A 48 -11.99 0.78 -5.23
C PRO A 48 -10.98 1.53 -6.11
N ILE A 49 -9.83 1.89 -5.54
CA ILE A 49 -8.78 2.62 -6.25
C ILE A 49 -7.44 1.88 -6.21
N GLY A 50 -6.73 1.96 -7.34
CA GLY A 50 -5.36 1.48 -7.43
C GLY A 50 -4.38 2.61 -7.08
N VAL A 51 -3.61 2.46 -6.01
CA VAL A 51 -2.61 3.43 -5.59
C VAL A 51 -1.18 2.90 -5.79
N LYS A 52 -0.24 3.82 -6.00
CA LYS A 52 1.18 3.52 -5.96
C LYS A 52 1.70 3.90 -4.56
N ILE A 53 2.28 2.94 -3.86
CA ILE A 53 2.87 3.14 -2.53
C ILE A 53 4.39 3.12 -2.70
N GLU A 54 5.05 4.18 -2.25
CA GLU A 54 6.49 4.31 -2.19
C GLU A 54 6.88 4.32 -0.71
N VAL A 55 7.85 3.49 -0.35
CA VAL A 55 8.36 3.35 1.03
C VAL A 55 9.83 3.66 0.96
N ASP A 56 10.22 4.75 1.60
CA ASP A 56 11.60 5.17 1.69
C ASP A 56 12.25 4.57 2.94
N PHE A 57 13.35 3.86 2.75
CA PHE A 57 14.15 3.30 3.84
C PHE A 57 15.33 4.20 4.11
N THR A 58 15.42 4.70 5.34
CA THR A 58 16.59 5.45 5.82
C THR A 58 17.24 4.69 6.96
N MET A 59 18.53 4.38 6.84
CA MET A 59 19.30 3.91 7.99
C MET A 59 19.63 5.12 8.87
N SER A 60 19.03 5.16 10.06
CA SER A 60 19.41 6.12 11.10
C SER A 60 20.67 5.58 11.78
N ASN A 61 21.76 6.35 11.69
CA ASN A 61 23.04 6.06 12.34
C ASN A 61 23.18 6.86 13.64
#